data_AF-A0A7V6SU94-F1
#
_entry.id   AF-A0A7V6SU94-F1
#
_cell.length_a   1.000
_cell.length_b   1.000
_cell.length_c   1.000
_cell.angle_alpha   90.00
_cell.angle_beta   90.00
_cell.angle_gamma   90.00
#
_symmetry.space_group_name_H-M   'P 1'
#
loop_
_entity.id
_entity.type
_entity.pdbx_description
1 polymer ?
#
loop_
_entity_poly.entity_id
_entity_poly.type
_entity_poly.pdbx_seq_one_letter_code
_entity_poly.pdbx_strand_id
1 'polypeptide(L)' 'MDIVNYPPYRCERLKGKRRNEWSLRVKNTGYRIIFVPVDEEGKEIVRGDILRISSEITSILIKEVSNHYE' A
#
# COMPACT_ATOMS: atom_id res chain seq x y z
N MET A 1 -1.44 -5.50 18.90
CA MET A 1 -0.24 -4.92 18.24
C MET A 1 -0.51 -5.08 16.74
N ASP A 2 -1.18 -4.10 16.14
CA ASP A 2 -2.03 -4.29 14.94
C ASP A 2 -1.43 -3.71 13.66
N ILE A 3 -0.09 -3.71 13.59
CA ILE A 3 0.67 -3.14 12.48
C ILE A 3 1.90 -4.03 12.26
N VAL A 4 1.90 -4.77 11.15
CA VAL A 4 3.10 -5.44 10.66
C VAL A 4 3.96 -4.37 9.99
N ASN A 5 5.02 -3.94 10.68
CA ASN A 5 5.87 -2.83 10.26
C ASN A 5 7.03 -3.33 9.40
N TYR A 6 7.15 -2.86 8.15
CA TYR A 6 8.23 -3.24 7.23
C TYR A 6 9.39 -2.21 7.23
N PRO A 7 10.65 -2.60 7.52
CA PRO A 7 11.73 -1.66 7.85
C PRO A 7 12.23 -0.70 6.75
N PRO A 8 12.31 -1.05 5.44
CA PRO A 8 12.83 -0.09 4.46
C PRO A 8 11.78 0.95 4.06
N TYR A 9 10.49 0.57 4.07
CA TYR A 9 9.37 1.44 3.78
C TYR A 9 8.18 0.97 4.63
N ARG A 10 7.67 1.84 5.50
CA ARG A 10 6.47 1.55 6.32
C ARG A 10 5.27 1.38 5.40
N CYS A 11 5.06 0.16 4.93
CA CYS A 11 3.95 -0.22 4.08
C CYS A 11 2.85 -0.82 4.94
N GLU A 12 1.71 -0.15 4.99
CA GLU A 12 0.62 -0.47 5.91
C GLU A 12 -0.69 -0.56 5.15
N ARG A 13 -1.50 -1.59 5.44
CA ARG A 13 -2.85 -1.70 4.90
C ARG A 13 -3.76 -0.66 5.57
N LEU A 14 -4.53 0.07 4.78
CA LEU A 14 -5.52 1.01 5.31
C LEU A 14 -6.70 0.24 5.92
N LYS A 15 -7.44 0.89 6.83
CA LYS A 15 -8.58 0.31 7.55
C LYS A 15 -9.90 0.98 7.13
N GLY A 16 -11.03 0.35 7.49
CA GLY A 16 -12.36 0.88 7.24
C GLY A 16 -12.76 0.85 5.76
N LYS A 17 -13.27 1.98 5.24
CA LYS A 17 -13.73 2.09 3.84
C LYS A 17 -12.62 1.89 2.80
N ARG A 18 -11.36 2.19 3.17
CA ARG A 18 -10.18 2.06 2.31
C ARG A 18 -9.42 0.73 2.52
N ARG A 19 -10.07 -0.31 3.07
CA ARG A 19 -9.41 -1.59 3.42
C ARG A 19 -8.74 -2.35 2.27
N ASN A 20 -8.96 -1.94 1.03
CA ASN A 20 -8.35 -2.54 -0.16
C ASN A 20 -7.09 -1.78 -0.61
N GLU A 21 -6.74 -0.69 0.07
CA GLU A 21 -5.65 0.20 -0.27
C GLU A 21 -4.49 0.06 0.71
N TRP A 22 -3.30 0.40 0.22
CA TRP A 22 -2.04 0.33 0.94
C TRP A 22 -1.40 1.69 0.99
N SER A 23 -0.81 2.03 2.13
CA SER A 23 -0.03 3.24 2.34
C SER A 23 1.44 2.92 2.34
N LEU A 24 2.23 3.65 1.56
CA LEU A 24 3.68 3.60 1.55
C LEU A 24 4.24 4.94 2.02
N ARG A 25 5.03 4.93 3.09
CA ARG A 25 5.72 6.13 3.57
C ARG A 25 6.95 6.45 2.72
N VAL A 26 7.03 7.69 2.23
CA VAL A 26 8.21 8.20 1.50
C VAL A 26 9.22 8.77 2.50
N LYS A 27 10.03 7.88 3.10
CA LYS A 27 11.11 8.23 4.05
C LYS A 27 10.73 9.37 5.02
N ASN A 28 11.51 10.46 5.04
CA ASN A 28 11.38 11.60 5.95
C ASN A 28 10.69 12.81 5.30
N THR A 29 10.04 12.64 4.15
CA THR A 29 9.42 13.79 3.44
C THR A 29 8.05 14.18 4.01
N GLY A 30 7.46 13.34 4.86
CA GLY A 30 6.08 13.51 5.34
C GLY A 30 5.02 12.99 4.37
N TYR A 31 5.40 12.67 3.13
CA TYR A 31 4.48 12.17 2.12
C TYR A 31 4.17 10.68 2.29
N ARG A 32 2.93 10.34 1.92
CA ARG A 32 2.45 8.98 1.79
C ARG A 32 1.89 8.77 0.39
N ILE A 33 2.19 7.61 -0.17
CA ILE A 33 1.60 7.14 -1.42
C ILE A 33 0.52 6.14 -1.04
N ILE A 34 -0.71 6.37 -1.50
CA ILE A 34 -1.79 5.39 -1.39
C ILE A 34 -1.94 4.67 -2.71
N PHE A 35 -1.88 3.35 -2.68
CA PHE A 35 -1.88 2.52 -3.88
C PHE A 35 -2.69 1.24 -3.69
N VAL A 36 -3.03 0.62 -4.82
CA VAL A 36 -3.63 -0.71 -4.89
C VAL A 36 -2.74 -1.60 -5.74
N PRO A 37 -2.35 -2.81 -5.27
CA PRO A 37 -1.62 -3.77 -6.08
C PRO A 37 -2.51 -4.35 -7.18
N VAL A 38 -1.93 -4.56 -8.36
CA VAL A 38 -2.62 -5.20 -9.50
C VAL A 38 -1.82 -6.39 -10.04
N ASP A 39 -2.55 -7.39 -10.53
CA ASP A 39 -1.98 -8.55 -11.22
C ASP A 39 -1.59 -8.24 -12.68
N GLU A 40 -1.16 -9.26 -13.40
CA GLU A 40 -0.74 -9.15 -14.81
C GLU A 40 -1.87 -8.72 -15.75
N GLU A 41 -3.13 -8.98 -15.39
CA GLU A 41 -4.32 -8.56 -16.13
C GLU A 41 -4.75 -7.14 -15.76
N GLY A 42 -4.02 -6.46 -14.86
CA GLY A 42 -4.35 -5.14 -14.35
C GLY A 42 -5.50 -5.13 -13.35
N LYS A 43 -5.87 -6.29 -12.80
CA LYS A 43 -6.98 -6.42 -11.85
C LYS A 43 -6.48 -6.22 -10.41
N GLU A 44 -7.28 -5.52 -9.62
CA GLU A 44 -6.95 -5.20 -8.23
C GLU A 44 -6.86 -6.45 -7.34
N ILE A 45 -5.75 -6.62 -6.64
CA ILE A 45 -5.53 -7.70 -5.68
C ILE A 45 -5.96 -7.21 -4.28
N VAL A 46 -7.19 -7.53 -3.88
CA VAL A 46 -7.80 -7.04 -2.62
C VAL A 46 -7.69 -8.02 -1.43
N ARG A 47 -6.86 -9.06 -1.56
CA ARG A 47 -6.73 -10.16 -0.59
C ARG A 47 -5.33 -10.23 0.01
N GLY A 48 -5.25 -10.86 1.18
CA GLY A 48 -3.97 -11.24 1.80
C GLY A 48 -3.13 -10.06 2.31
N ASP A 49 -1.94 -10.41 2.78
CA ASP A 49 -0.87 -9.46 3.12
C ASP A 49 -0.01 -9.21 1.88
N ILE A 50 0.49 -7.97 1.71
CA ILE A 50 1.22 -7.57 0.51
C ILE A 50 2.44 -8.44 0.19
N LEU A 51 3.10 -9.01 1.21
CA LEU A 51 4.19 -9.96 1.01
C LEU A 51 3.72 -11.30 0.45
N ARG A 52 2.57 -11.80 0.93
CA ARG A 52 2.03 -13.09 0.47
C ARG A 52 1.65 -13.04 -0.99
N ILE A 53 1.11 -11.89 -1.42
CA ILE A 53 0.72 -11.66 -2.81
C ILE A 53 1.86 -11.06 -3.63
N SER A 54 3.06 -10.84 -3.08
CA SER A 54 4.12 -10.07 -3.77
C SER A 54 4.57 -10.69 -5.08
N SER A 55 4.51 -12.01 -5.22
CA SER A 55 4.78 -12.73 -6.47
C SER A 55 3.68 -12.59 -7.53
N GLU A 56 2.47 -12.20 -7.12
CA GLU A 56 1.32 -11.96 -8.00
C GLU A 56 1.24 -10.49 -8.43
N ILE A 57 1.90 -9.58 -7.70
CA ILE A 57 1.91 -8.14 -8.01
C ILE A 57 2.81 -7.89 -9.23
N THR A 58 2.19 -7.44 -10.31
CA THR A 58 2.92 -7.00 -11.51
C THR A 58 3.12 -5.49 -11.50
N SER A 59 2.16 -4.73 -10.96
CA SER A 59 2.22 -3.27 -10.90
C SER A 59 1.42 -2.73 -9.71
N ILE A 60 1.59 -1.43 -9.43
CA ILE A 60 0.77 -0.72 -8.43
C ILE A 60 0.05 0.45 -9.08
N LEU A 61 -1.23 0.61 -8.75
CA LEU A 61 -2.02 1.77 -9.15
C LEU A 61 -1.99 2.81 -8.03
N ILE A 62 -1.41 3.98 -8.28
CA ILE A 62 -1.40 5.10 -7.34
C ILE A 62 -2.78 5.75 -7.36
N LYS A 63 -3.46 5.77 -6.21
CA LYS A 63 -4.74 6.45 -6.03
C LYS A 63 -4.56 7.87 -5.51
N GLU A 64 -3.56 8.08 -4.66
CA GLU A 64 -3.34 9.37 -3.99
C GLU A 64 -1.87 9.53 -3.58
N VAL A 65 -1.37 10.75 -3.64
CA VAL A 65 -0.10 11.14 -3.01
C VAL A 65 -0.39 12.38 -2.19
N SER A 66 -0.23 12.28 -0.88
CA SER A 66 -0.56 13.36 0.05
C SER A 66 0.49 13.53 1.13
N ASN A 67 0.66 14.76 1.60
CA ASN A 67 1.47 15.05 2.77
C ASN A 67 0.64 14.76 4.02
N HIS A 68 1.17 13.98 4.95
CA HIS A 68 0.48 13.65 6.21
C HIS A 68 0.38 14.87 7.16
N TYR A 69 1.08 15.97 6.87
CA TYR A 69 1.11 17.18 7.71
C TYR A 69 0.30 18.36 7.13
N GLU A 70 -0.36 18.20 5.98
CA GLU A 70 -1.32 19.17 5.44
C GLU A 70 -2.76 18.86 5.88
#